data_AF-A0A858R8L4-F1
#
_entry.id   AF-A0A858R8L4-F1
#
_cell.length_a   1.000
_cell.length_b   1.000
_cell.length_c   1.000
_cell.angle_alpha   90.00
_cell.angle_beta   90.00
_cell.angle_gamma   90.00
#
_symmetry.space_group_name_H-M   'P 1'
#
loop_
_entity.id
_entity.type
_entity.pdbx_description
1 polymer ?
#
loop_
_entity_poly.entity_id
_entity_poly.type
_entity_poly.pdbx_seq_one_letter_code
_entity_poly.pdbx_strand_id
1 'polypeptide(L)'
;MAETETRTPDPASKPEPVPPPRLFETQHTGVFNGTEVDYRAVAGEQHLLDEKGKPRAAIFSVAYLMDGVDDPARRPVTFLFNGGPGSASLWLHMGNMGPKRVAVPSDATSAGAPPYAVVDNPLCPWTSPTWSSSTRWAPATAAPWARGRRRISGAWTRTASPWPSSSGTG
;
A
#
# COMPACT_ATOMS: atom_id res chain seq x y z
N MET A 1 -4.76 21.96 -34.49
CA MET A 1 -5.61 22.30 -33.34
C MET A 1 -6.62 21.18 -33.21
N ALA A 2 -6.55 20.36 -32.16
CA ALA A 2 -7.46 19.23 -31.96
C ALA A 2 -8.60 19.69 -31.04
N GLU A 3 -9.83 19.60 -31.54
CA GLU A 3 -11.04 19.94 -30.80
C GLU A 3 -11.21 18.96 -29.62
N THR A 4 -11.38 19.53 -28.43
CA THR A 4 -11.80 18.78 -27.25
C THR A 4 -13.31 18.64 -27.32
N GLU A 5 -13.82 17.50 -27.78
CA GLU A 5 -15.23 17.16 -27.61
C GLU A 5 -15.54 17.02 -26.12
N THR A 6 -16.21 18.03 -25.58
CA THR A 6 -16.81 17.98 -24.26
C THR A 6 -18.04 17.08 -24.37
N ARG A 7 -17.92 15.81 -23.95
CA ARG A 7 -19.07 14.92 -23.83
C ARG A 7 -19.99 15.44 -22.72
N THR A 8 -21.05 16.13 -23.10
CA THR A 8 -22.16 16.53 -22.21
C THR A 8 -22.71 15.27 -21.52
N PRO A 9 -22.82 15.24 -20.17
CA PRO A 9 -23.44 14.12 -19.49
C PRO A 9 -24.95 14.11 -19.79
N ASP A 10 -25.43 12.97 -20.26
CA ASP A 10 -26.83 12.73 -20.62
C ASP A 10 -27.72 12.78 -19.35
N PRO A 11 -28.69 13.70 -19.24
CA PRO A 11 -29.42 13.94 -18.00
C PRO A 11 -30.62 13.00 -17.86
N ALA A 12 -30.42 11.68 -17.78
CA ALA A 12 -31.54 10.76 -17.49
C ALA A 12 -31.20 9.34 -17.01
N SER A 13 -29.95 8.97 -16.70
CA SER A 13 -29.72 7.65 -16.08
C SER A 13 -30.03 7.71 -14.58
N LYS A 14 -31.06 6.99 -14.15
CA LYS A 14 -31.27 6.71 -12.72
C LYS A 14 -29.99 6.04 -12.20
N PRO A 15 -29.41 6.49 -11.07
CA PRO A 15 -28.22 5.86 -10.54
C PRO A 15 -28.55 4.40 -10.20
N GLU A 16 -27.86 3.48 -10.87
CA GLU A 16 -27.92 2.06 -10.55
C GLU A 16 -27.43 1.83 -9.11
N PRO A 17 -28.01 0.86 -8.39
CA PRO A 17 -27.54 0.54 -7.05
C PRO A 17 -26.09 0.08 -7.09
N VAL A 18 -25.27 0.58 -6.16
CA VAL A 18 -23.86 0.19 -6.04
C VAL A 18 -23.79 -1.32 -5.75
N PRO A 19 -23.09 -2.12 -6.58
CA PRO A 19 -22.92 -3.55 -6.34
C PRO A 19 -22.27 -3.83 -4.98
N PRO A 20 -22.47 -5.00 -4.35
CA PRO A 20 -21.79 -5.33 -3.10
C PRO A 20 -20.26 -5.45 -3.29
N PRO A 21 -19.46 -5.24 -2.23
CA PRO A 21 -18.01 -5.38 -2.31
C PRO A 21 -17.61 -6.81 -2.72
N ARG A 22 -16.61 -6.92 -3.58
CA ARG A 22 -16.07 -8.22 -4.01
C ARG A 22 -14.88 -8.65 -3.16
N LEU A 23 -14.78 -9.96 -2.90
CA LEU A 23 -13.67 -10.56 -2.16
C LEU A 23 -13.24 -11.86 -2.87
N PHE A 24 -11.93 -12.05 -2.97
CA PHE A 24 -11.29 -13.24 -3.50
C PHE A 24 -10.23 -13.70 -2.51
N GLU A 25 -10.24 -14.99 -2.18
CA GLU A 25 -9.31 -15.58 -1.25
C GLU A 25 -8.64 -16.80 -1.88
N THR A 26 -7.34 -16.94 -1.65
CA THR A 26 -6.53 -18.06 -2.13
C THR A 26 -5.53 -18.48 -1.06
N GLN A 27 -5.19 -19.77 -1.02
CA GLN A 27 -4.23 -20.34 -0.08
C GLN A 27 -2.91 -20.66 -0.79
N HIS A 28 -1.79 -20.43 -0.13
CA HIS A 28 -0.45 -20.57 -0.68
C HIS A 28 0.55 -20.99 0.38
N THR A 29 1.68 -21.52 -0.08
CA THR A 29 2.87 -21.76 0.73
C THR A 29 4.06 -21.08 0.06
N GLY A 30 4.99 -20.54 0.83
CA GLY A 30 6.21 -19.93 0.31
C GLY A 30 7.35 -19.95 1.32
N VAL A 31 8.57 -19.83 0.82
CA VAL A 31 9.79 -19.75 1.65
C VAL A 31 10.29 -18.32 1.66
N PHE A 32 10.28 -17.70 2.84
CA PHE A 32 10.66 -16.30 3.04
C PHE A 32 11.74 -16.21 4.12
N ASN A 33 12.88 -15.63 3.79
CA ASN A 33 14.09 -15.58 4.65
C ASN A 33 14.46 -16.97 5.21
N GLY A 34 14.33 -18.02 4.39
CA GLY A 34 14.63 -19.41 4.78
C GLY A 34 13.57 -20.09 5.64
N THR A 35 12.44 -19.44 5.93
CA THR A 35 11.33 -20.01 6.69
C THR A 35 10.16 -20.32 5.76
N GLU A 36 9.67 -21.55 5.80
CA GLU A 36 8.42 -21.93 5.12
C GLU A 36 7.22 -21.35 5.86
N VAL A 37 6.28 -20.77 5.11
CA VAL A 37 5.09 -20.11 5.63
C VAL A 37 3.89 -20.47 4.77
N ASP A 38 2.87 -21.02 5.43
CA ASP A 38 1.51 -21.11 4.88
C ASP A 38 0.78 -19.79 5.08
N TYR A 39 0.12 -19.31 4.03
CA TYR A 39 -0.59 -18.05 4.08
C TYR A 39 -1.79 -17.98 3.13
N ARG A 40 -2.74 -17.12 3.49
CA ARG A 40 -3.89 -16.76 2.67
C ARG A 40 -3.69 -15.39 2.05
N ALA A 41 -3.97 -15.27 0.76
CA ALA A 41 -4.02 -14.00 0.04
C ALA A 41 -5.48 -13.61 -0.19
N VAL A 42 -5.90 -12.50 0.40
CA VAL A 42 -7.26 -11.97 0.32
C VAL A 42 -7.22 -10.66 -0.45
N ALA A 43 -7.82 -10.63 -1.64
CA ALA A 43 -7.96 -9.44 -2.46
C ALA A 43 -9.43 -9.01 -2.49
N GLY A 44 -9.72 -7.75 -2.18
CA GLY A 44 -11.11 -7.32 -2.16
C GLY A 44 -11.34 -5.84 -1.94
N GLU A 45 -12.61 -5.49 -2.08
CA GLU A 45 -13.13 -4.14 -1.93
C GLU A 45 -13.71 -3.95 -0.53
N GLN A 46 -13.51 -2.77 0.02
CA GLN A 46 -14.17 -2.31 1.24
C GLN A 46 -14.88 -0.99 0.94
N HIS A 47 -16.19 -0.97 1.13
CA HIS A 47 -16.98 0.25 0.98
C HIS A 47 -16.84 1.17 2.18
N LEU A 48 -16.62 2.44 1.89
CA LEU A 48 -16.71 3.52 2.86
C LEU A 48 -18.12 4.10 2.81
N LEU A 49 -18.83 4.01 3.92
CA LEU A 49 -20.22 4.44 4.03
C LEU A 49 -20.30 5.89 4.53
N ASP A 50 -21.33 6.63 4.11
CA ASP A 50 -21.68 7.92 4.70
C ASP A 50 -22.44 7.74 6.03
N GLU A 51 -22.79 8.86 6.69
CA GLU A 51 -23.55 8.87 7.95
C GLU A 51 -24.94 8.22 7.83
N LYS A 52 -25.45 8.05 6.61
CA LYS A 52 -26.75 7.42 6.30
C LYS A 52 -26.58 5.96 5.86
N GLY A 53 -25.36 5.41 5.95
CA GLY A 53 -25.04 4.03 5.56
C GLY A 53 -24.92 3.81 4.06
N LYS A 54 -24.88 4.86 3.23
CA LYS A 54 -24.75 4.73 1.77
C LYS A 54 -23.28 4.67 1.35
N PRO A 55 -22.87 3.74 0.47
CA PRO A 55 -21.52 3.72 -0.07
C PRO A 55 -21.15 5.03 -0.77
N ARG A 56 -20.05 5.64 -0.36
CA ARG A 56 -19.52 6.89 -0.92
C ARG A 56 -18.20 6.68 -1.66
N ALA A 57 -17.44 5.66 -1.29
CA ALA A 57 -16.20 5.25 -1.95
C ALA A 57 -15.93 3.77 -1.71
N ALA A 58 -15.02 3.19 -2.48
CA ALA A 58 -14.50 1.84 -2.27
C ALA A 58 -12.97 1.89 -2.21
N ILE A 59 -12.39 1.11 -1.29
CA ILE A 59 -10.95 0.85 -1.22
C ILE A 59 -10.72 -0.59 -1.65
N PHE A 60 -9.90 -0.81 -2.67
CA PHE A 60 -9.38 -2.13 -2.99
C PHE A 60 -8.09 -2.39 -2.20
N SER A 61 -7.97 -3.58 -1.63
CA SER A 61 -6.79 -3.99 -0.88
C SER A 61 -6.43 -5.46 -1.14
N VAL A 62 -5.17 -5.80 -0.91
CA VAL A 62 -4.69 -7.18 -0.87
C VAL A 62 -4.04 -7.41 0.49
N ALA A 63 -4.56 -8.36 1.25
CA ALA A 63 -4.06 -8.75 2.55
C ALA A 63 -3.42 -10.14 2.46
N TYR A 64 -2.33 -10.31 3.20
CA TYR A 64 -1.65 -11.59 3.32
C TYR A 64 -1.62 -12.04 4.77
N LEU A 65 -2.23 -13.19 5.00
CA LEU A 65 -2.48 -13.73 6.32
C LEU A 65 -1.69 -15.01 6.50
N MET A 66 -0.58 -14.96 7.23
CA MET A 66 0.09 -16.16 7.76
C MET A 66 -0.92 -17.00 8.56
N ASP A 67 -0.95 -18.29 8.29
CA ASP A 67 -1.74 -19.26 9.04
C ASP A 67 -0.93 -19.85 10.20
N GLY A 68 -1.58 -20.59 11.11
CA GLY A 68 -0.89 -21.24 12.24
C GLY A 68 -0.39 -20.30 13.34
N VAL A 69 -0.92 -19.07 13.44
CA VAL A 69 -0.58 -18.13 14.52
C VAL A 69 -1.35 -18.47 15.79
N ASP A 70 -0.64 -18.74 16.90
CA ASP A 70 -1.22 -19.15 18.18
C ASP A 70 -2.24 -18.15 18.77
N ASP A 71 -1.92 -16.86 18.71
CA ASP A 71 -2.79 -15.78 19.21
C ASP A 71 -2.96 -14.70 18.13
N PRO A 72 -4.08 -14.74 17.37
CA PRO A 72 -4.40 -13.73 16.36
C PRO A 72 -4.45 -12.30 16.91
N ALA A 73 -4.77 -12.10 18.19
CA ALA A 73 -4.85 -10.76 18.79
C ALA A 73 -3.48 -10.13 19.03
N ARG A 74 -2.41 -10.95 19.10
CA ARG A 74 -1.02 -10.50 19.23
C ARG A 74 -0.31 -10.37 17.90
N ARG A 75 -0.95 -10.79 16.80
CA ARG A 75 -0.35 -10.76 15.47
C ARG A 75 -0.07 -9.31 15.05
N PRO A 76 1.17 -8.97 14.68
CA PRO A 76 1.46 -7.64 14.15
C PRO A 76 0.74 -7.44 12.80
N VAL A 77 0.17 -6.25 12.62
CA VAL A 77 -0.48 -5.84 11.37
C VAL A 77 0.27 -4.67 10.77
N THR A 78 0.65 -4.81 9.51
CA THR A 78 1.34 -3.78 8.74
C THR A 78 0.47 -3.34 7.58
N PHE A 79 0.22 -2.04 7.48
CA PHE A 79 -0.46 -1.44 6.34
C PHE A 79 0.57 -0.76 5.43
N LEU A 80 0.46 -1.00 4.13
CA LEU A 80 1.33 -0.43 3.11
C LEU A 80 0.49 0.44 2.18
N PHE A 81 0.85 1.72 2.09
CA PHE A 81 0.22 2.69 1.22
C PHE A 81 1.28 3.29 0.33
N ASN A 82 1.03 3.34 -0.97
CA ASN A 82 1.91 4.11 -1.83
C ASN A 82 1.79 5.61 -1.56
N GLY A 83 2.90 6.32 -1.76
CA GLY A 83 2.97 7.76 -1.60
C GLY A 83 2.49 8.51 -2.86
N GLY A 84 2.36 9.83 -2.74
CA GLY A 84 1.90 10.70 -3.83
C GLY A 84 0.42 10.52 -4.20
N PRO A 85 -0.26 11.57 -4.65
CA PRO A 85 -1.64 11.43 -5.13
C PRO A 85 -1.67 10.59 -6.42
N GLY A 86 -2.48 9.53 -6.43
CA GLY A 86 -2.74 8.72 -7.63
C GLY A 86 -1.76 7.56 -7.90
N SER A 87 -0.71 7.37 -7.10
CA SER A 87 0.18 6.22 -7.25
C SER A 87 -0.49 4.93 -6.74
N ALA A 88 -0.54 3.91 -7.58
CA ALA A 88 -1.16 2.63 -7.24
C ALA A 88 -0.27 1.84 -6.27
N SER A 89 -0.84 1.23 -5.22
CA SER A 89 -0.17 0.32 -4.28
C SER A 89 0.50 -0.92 -4.93
N LEU A 90 0.29 -1.13 -6.23
CA LEU A 90 0.91 -2.19 -7.03
C LEU A 90 2.44 -2.22 -6.91
N TRP A 91 3.12 -1.06 -6.85
CA TRP A 91 4.58 -1.04 -6.75
C TRP A 91 5.10 -1.63 -5.43
N LEU A 92 4.41 -1.39 -4.32
CA LEU A 92 4.76 -2.01 -3.05
C LEU A 92 4.37 -3.49 -3.07
N HIS A 93 3.22 -3.80 -3.65
CA HIS A 93 2.71 -5.16 -3.71
C HIS A 93 3.59 -6.10 -4.55
N MET A 94 3.77 -5.81 -5.83
CA MET A 94 4.44 -6.70 -6.80
C MET A 94 5.88 -6.27 -7.11
N GLY A 95 6.35 -5.16 -6.55
CA GLY A 95 7.71 -4.68 -6.73
C GLY A 95 8.64 -5.00 -5.57
N ASN A 96 8.13 -5.04 -4.32
CA ASN A 96 9.01 -5.09 -3.15
C ASN A 96 8.49 -5.94 -1.96
N MET A 97 7.26 -5.67 -1.48
CA MET A 97 6.79 -6.16 -0.17
C MET A 97 5.93 -7.42 -0.23
N GLY A 98 5.36 -7.75 -1.39
CA GLY A 98 4.55 -8.95 -1.54
C GLY A 98 5.39 -10.25 -1.55
N PRO A 99 4.73 -11.41 -1.41
CA PRO A 99 5.36 -12.73 -1.42
C PRO A 99 5.77 -13.15 -2.83
N LYS A 100 5.21 -12.50 -3.85
CA LYS A 100 5.59 -12.63 -5.26
C LYS A 100 5.89 -11.25 -5.83
N ARG A 101 6.81 -11.20 -6.79
CA ARG A 101 7.22 -9.97 -7.46
C ARG A 101 7.39 -10.17 -8.95
N VAL A 102 7.34 -9.08 -9.70
CA VAL A 102 7.74 -9.09 -11.11
C VAL A 102 9.26 -9.27 -11.21
N ALA A 103 9.68 -10.19 -12.07
CA ALA A 103 11.08 -10.37 -12.40
C ALA A 103 11.54 -9.22 -13.31
N VAL A 104 12.47 -8.41 -12.79
CA VAL A 104 13.13 -7.32 -13.52
C VAL A 104 14.62 -7.62 -13.54
N PRO A 105 15.30 -7.49 -14.69
CA PRO A 105 16.75 -7.66 -14.78
C PRO A 105 17.48 -6.71 -13.82
N SER A 106 18.48 -7.23 -13.10
CA SER A 106 19.28 -6.45 -12.14
C SER A 106 20.36 -5.59 -12.79
N ASP A 107 20.67 -5.86 -14.06
CA ASP A 107 21.66 -5.15 -14.88
C ASP A 107 21.09 -3.88 -15.55
N ALA A 108 19.92 -3.43 -15.10
CA ALA A 108 19.18 -2.28 -15.64
C ALA A 108 18.78 -2.42 -17.12
N THR A 109 18.82 -3.64 -17.68
CA THR A 109 18.24 -3.90 -18.99
C THR A 109 16.71 -3.92 -18.92
N SER A 110 16.07 -3.67 -20.06
CA SER A 110 14.61 -3.65 -20.15
C SER A 110 14.02 -5.02 -19.80
N ALA A 111 12.99 -5.05 -18.95
CA ALA A 111 12.21 -6.25 -18.65
C ALA A 111 11.36 -6.76 -19.83
N GLY A 112 11.38 -6.06 -20.98
CA GLY A 112 10.64 -6.42 -22.18
C GLY A 112 9.17 -6.01 -22.15
N ALA A 113 8.42 -6.52 -23.11
CA ALA A 113 6.97 -6.37 -23.19
C ALA A 113 6.25 -7.45 -22.35
N PRO A 114 5.02 -7.21 -21.88
CA PRO A 114 4.23 -8.23 -21.22
C PRO A 114 4.00 -9.46 -22.13
N PRO A 115 3.79 -10.66 -21.56
CA PRO A 115 3.59 -10.96 -20.14
C PRO A 115 4.91 -11.01 -19.34
N TYR A 116 4.90 -10.35 -18.17
CA TYR A 116 6.04 -10.35 -17.26
C TYR A 116 6.07 -11.63 -16.41
N ALA A 117 7.26 -12.18 -16.20
CA ALA A 117 7.44 -13.29 -15.28
C ALA A 117 7.22 -12.83 -13.83
N VAL A 118 6.41 -13.60 -13.09
CA VAL A 118 6.17 -13.39 -11.65
C VAL A 118 6.87 -14.50 -10.91
N VAL A 119 7.74 -14.13 -9.97
CA VAL A 119 8.57 -15.05 -9.19
C VAL A 119 8.34 -14.84 -7.71
N ASP A 120 8.69 -15.84 -6.90
CA ASP A 120 8.66 -15.70 -5.45
C ASP A 120 9.65 -14.62 -4.98
N ASN A 121 9.29 -13.95 -3.90
CA ASN A 121 10.11 -12.95 -3.25
C ASN A 121 10.75 -13.55 -1.98
N PRO A 122 11.94 -14.18 -2.08
CA PRO A 122 12.54 -14.87 -0.95
C PRO A 122 12.93 -13.90 0.18
N LEU A 123 13.07 -12.61 -0.11
CA LEU A 123 13.39 -11.56 0.87
C LEU A 123 12.14 -10.83 1.36
N CYS A 124 10.94 -11.40 1.15
CA CYS A 124 9.70 -10.84 1.68
C CYS A 124 9.86 -10.58 3.19
N PRO A 125 9.64 -9.35 3.66
CA PRO A 125 10.07 -8.95 5.01
C PRO A 125 9.20 -9.50 6.14
N TRP A 126 8.13 -10.23 5.85
CA TRP A 126 7.18 -10.71 6.88
C TRP A 126 7.81 -11.65 7.92
N THR A 127 8.79 -12.44 7.51
CA THR A 127 9.53 -13.35 8.41
C THR A 127 10.84 -12.72 8.90
N SER A 128 11.16 -11.48 8.50
CA SER A 128 12.39 -10.82 8.92
C SER A 128 12.25 -10.27 10.34
N PRO A 129 13.11 -10.68 11.30
CA PRO A 129 13.05 -10.19 12.67
C PRO A 129 13.39 -8.70 12.77
N THR A 130 14.25 -8.17 11.89
CA THR A 130 14.60 -6.75 11.85
C THR A 130 13.42 -5.91 11.37
N TRP A 131 12.70 -6.35 10.34
CA TRP A 131 11.52 -5.65 9.85
C TRP A 131 10.37 -5.65 10.86
N SER A 132 10.05 -6.82 11.44
CA SER A 132 9.01 -6.98 12.47
C SER A 132 9.24 -6.04 13.66
N SER A 133 10.50 -5.78 14.02
CA SER A 133 10.84 -4.82 15.07
C SER A 133 10.63 -3.36 14.66
N SER A 134 10.88 -3.01 13.40
CA SER A 134 10.76 -1.64 12.87
C SER A 134 9.32 -1.20 12.58
N THR A 135 8.41 -2.15 12.37
CA THR A 135 6.98 -1.85 12.12
C THR A 135 6.13 -1.80 13.38
N ARG A 136 6.72 -2.02 14.58
CA ARG A 136 6.03 -1.66 15.82
C ARG A 136 5.93 -0.13 15.91
N TRP A 137 4.74 0.39 15.63
CA TRP A 137 4.40 1.75 16.01
C TRP A 137 4.64 1.90 17.51
N ALA A 138 5.41 2.92 17.91
CA ALA A 138 5.41 3.35 19.30
C ALA A 138 3.95 3.52 19.73
N PRO A 139 3.55 3.05 20.93
CA PRO A 139 2.18 3.22 21.39
C PRO A 139 1.84 4.71 21.26
N ALA A 140 0.64 5.00 20.76
CA ALA A 140 0.10 6.34 20.68
C ALA A 140 -0.20 6.87 22.10
N THR A 141 0.78 6.91 22.99
CA THR A 141 0.74 7.72 24.19
C THR A 141 0.91 9.17 23.77
N ALA A 142 -0.24 9.80 23.55
CA ALA A 142 -0.48 11.25 23.63
C ALA A 142 0.73 12.13 23.28
N ALA A 143 0.89 12.40 21.98
CA ALA A 143 1.71 13.51 21.55
C ALA A 143 1.16 14.81 22.17
N PRO A 144 1.97 15.65 22.86
CA PRO A 144 1.49 16.82 23.61
C PRO A 144 0.82 17.93 22.77
N TRP A 145 0.86 17.82 21.44
CA TRP A 145 0.33 18.84 20.52
C TRP A 145 -1.18 18.76 20.28
N ALA A 146 -1.88 17.72 20.78
CA ALA A 146 -3.31 17.50 20.56
C ALA A 146 -4.26 18.41 21.39
N ARG A 147 -3.78 19.50 21.99
CA ARG A 147 -4.63 20.54 22.59
C ARG A 147 -4.27 21.92 22.04
N GLY A 148 -5.05 22.37 21.06
CA GLY A 148 -5.04 23.78 20.65
C GLY A 148 -5.61 23.99 19.26
N ARG A 149 -6.94 24.14 19.15
CA ARG A 149 -7.55 24.76 17.97
C ARG A 149 -7.18 26.25 17.98
N ARG A 150 -6.24 26.66 17.12
CA ARG A 150 -6.20 28.03 16.60
C ARG A 150 -5.94 27.98 15.10
N ARG A 151 -6.86 28.58 14.35
CA ARG A 151 -6.73 28.88 12.92
C ARG A 151 -5.45 29.68 12.72
N ILE A 152 -4.60 29.23 11.81
CA ILE A 152 -3.51 30.05 11.27
C ILE A 152 -3.56 29.92 9.75
N SER A 153 -4.03 30.97 9.11
CA SER A 153 -3.78 31.29 7.71
C SER A 153 -2.32 31.75 7.58
N GLY A 154 -1.54 31.16 6.67
CA GLY A 154 -0.18 31.61 6.38
C GLY A 154 0.54 30.63 5.47
N ALA A 155 1.12 31.16 4.40
CA ALA A 155 1.84 30.44 3.36
C ALA A 155 3.01 29.61 3.91
N TRP A 156 3.18 28.38 3.40
CA TRP A 156 4.32 27.53 3.71
C TRP A 156 5.46 27.81 2.73
N THR A 157 6.46 28.56 3.16
CA THR A 157 7.78 28.58 2.52
C THR A 157 8.60 27.40 3.02
N ARG A 158 9.08 26.60 2.08
CA ARG A 158 9.94 25.42 2.31
C ARG A 158 11.36 25.91 2.58
N THR A 159 11.86 25.78 3.81
CA THR A 159 13.30 25.84 4.07
C THR A 159 13.88 24.44 3.92
N ALA A 160 14.66 24.24 2.86
CA ALA A 160 15.54 23.09 2.73
C ALA A 160 16.81 23.38 3.53
N SER A 161 17.16 22.51 4.49
CA SER A 161 18.49 22.51 5.11
C SER A 161 19.49 21.85 4.15
N PRO A 162 20.66 22.45 3.88
CA PRO A 162 21.69 21.83 3.05
C PRO A 162 22.44 20.73 3.80
N TRP A 163 22.81 19.67 3.08
CA TRP A 163 23.68 18.59 3.55
C TRP A 163 25.13 19.08 3.72
N PRO A 164 25.91 18.56 4.68
CA PRO A 164 27.31 18.90 4.81
C PRO A 164 28.15 18.22 3.72
N SER A 165 28.90 19.01 2.96
CA SER A 165 29.94 18.57 2.03
C SER A 165 31.15 18.05 2.80
N SER A 166 31.58 16.82 2.54
CA SER A 166 32.87 16.29 3.01
C SER A 166 34.00 16.82 2.13
N SER A 167 34.86 17.69 2.66
CA SER A 167 36.17 18.01 2.08
C SER A 167 37.16 16.89 2.45
N GLY A 168 37.57 16.10 1.46
CA GLY A 168 38.71 15.19 1.57
C GLY A 168 39.97 15.88 1.08
N THR A 169 40.95 16.02 1.97
CA THR A 169 42.35 16.34 1.66
C THR A 169 43.17 15.15 2.12
N GLY A 170 43.97 14.57 1.22
CA GLY A 170 44.85 13.42 1.49
C GLY A 170 45.16 12.65 0.22
#